data_AF-A0A1S8ZRW0-F1
#
_entry.id   AF-A0A1S8ZRW0-F1
#
_cell.length_a   1.000
_cell.length_b   1.000
_cell.length_c   1.000
_cell.angle_alpha   90.00
_cell.angle_beta   90.00
_cell.angle_gamma   90.00
#
_symmetry.space_group_name_H-M   'P 1'
#
loop_
_entity.id
_entity.type
_entity.pdbx_description
1 polymer ?
#
loop_
_entity_poly.entity_id
_entity_poly.type
_entity_poly.pdbx_seq_one_letter_code
_entity_poly.pdbx_strand_id
1 'polypeptide(L)'
;MNIIDTPFQVQEKTNSAICSLYEKSIVDLLSISIANNKDLIFEDFFEDLKNNDWKNLGQLFPVLGEILPLQKNNIQKLYEKILHSYKNDSAELFNNGLIKHNDEEIQDIKLGEGDFHNGASTAIIDFENGNLVYKPTNGAISLPFFQLSDWLNDSFSLGNYKYNILNKNQYHWQEFVIEKACNTEEEIKRYYERAGYLSCVLYVLNATDFHAENLIANGDSLVFIDHETIIQPMINDSLTKYFGTSDLDKYSDLDQLGDSLLMSGLLPSKDENSSSCVMCGLGYSKKTYGFYYKRTGVNSYTKDWKMVNKEMKEEYIKKNIPTLNGEKVFIDKYLQEFLMGFEECYTLLLKQKSFLLSKESPIQKFHNQPIRHIWRPTNAYGRILRLMSLPQNLKNKELYKQKIEDYFSIAFKNVPLDSNLRFIYKHETAQMMRGDIPYFEVNSSSRDLHTEFGVIEDYFELSAVENIERKINKLSLEDLEFQKNIILESLS
;
A
#
# COMPACT_ATOMS: atom_id res chain seq x y z
N MET A 1 19.53 -26.89 -5.98
CA MET A 1 20.20 -26.21 -7.11
C MET A 1 19.81 -24.76 -6.95
N ASN A 2 20.71 -23.97 -6.36
CA ASN A 2 20.42 -22.63 -5.86
C ASN A 2 19.83 -21.74 -6.96
N ILE A 3 18.62 -21.23 -6.73
CA ILE A 3 18.08 -20.06 -7.45
C ILE A 3 18.98 -18.83 -7.24
N ILE A 4 19.80 -18.89 -6.19
CA ILE A 4 20.59 -17.84 -5.58
C ILE A 4 21.67 -17.25 -6.52
N ASP A 5 22.07 -17.92 -7.62
CA ASP A 5 23.24 -17.47 -8.42
C ASP A 5 23.09 -17.57 -9.95
N THR A 6 21.88 -17.69 -10.53
CA THR A 6 21.78 -17.70 -12.01
C THR A 6 21.27 -16.37 -12.57
N PRO A 7 22.14 -15.54 -13.19
CA PRO A 7 21.73 -14.36 -13.96
C PRO A 7 20.59 -14.64 -14.96
N PHE A 8 20.52 -15.89 -15.44
CA PHE A 8 19.49 -16.39 -16.33
C PHE A 8 18.07 -16.28 -15.74
N GLN A 9 17.84 -16.71 -14.49
CA GLN A 9 16.51 -16.63 -13.88
C GLN A 9 16.08 -15.20 -13.61
N VAL A 10 17.00 -14.33 -13.18
CA VAL A 10 16.72 -12.89 -13.01
C VAL A 10 16.32 -12.26 -14.35
N GLN A 11 17.03 -12.60 -15.43
CA GLN A 11 16.72 -12.12 -16.77
C GLN A 11 15.35 -12.61 -17.27
N GLU A 12 14.99 -13.89 -17.07
CA GLU A 12 13.68 -14.42 -17.44
C GLU A 12 12.54 -13.75 -16.68
N LYS A 13 12.67 -13.60 -15.35
CA LYS A 13 11.67 -12.92 -14.53
C LYS A 13 11.51 -11.45 -14.90
N THR A 14 12.62 -10.78 -15.17
CA THR A 14 12.63 -9.39 -15.65
C THR A 14 11.88 -9.28 -16.98
N ASN A 15 12.18 -10.16 -17.96
CA ASN A 15 11.49 -10.17 -19.24
C ASN A 15 9.99 -10.45 -19.08
N SER A 16 9.60 -11.38 -18.22
CA SER A 16 8.19 -11.69 -17.94
C SER A 16 7.43 -10.49 -17.35
N ALA A 17 8.03 -9.80 -16.37
CA ALA A 17 7.46 -8.58 -15.79
C ALA A 17 7.27 -7.48 -16.85
N ILE A 18 8.28 -7.24 -17.70
CA ILE A 18 8.20 -6.28 -18.80
C ILE A 18 7.11 -6.67 -19.81
N CYS A 19 6.98 -7.95 -20.15
CA CYS A 19 5.92 -8.43 -21.04
C CYS A 19 4.53 -8.13 -20.49
N SER A 20 4.33 -8.37 -19.19
CA SER A 20 3.07 -8.09 -18.51
C SER A 20 2.74 -6.59 -18.53
N LEU A 21 3.73 -5.74 -18.24
CA LEU A 21 3.55 -4.29 -18.18
C LEU A 21 3.20 -3.66 -19.54
N TYR A 22 3.77 -4.18 -20.63
CA TYR A 22 3.65 -3.60 -21.97
C TYR A 22 2.98 -4.51 -23.00
N GLU A 23 2.17 -5.47 -22.54
CA GLU A 23 1.47 -6.46 -23.37
C GLU A 23 0.79 -5.83 -24.60
N LYS A 24 0.10 -4.70 -24.43
CA LYS A 24 -0.59 -4.00 -25.52
C LYS A 24 0.36 -3.53 -26.63
N SER A 25 1.52 -3.00 -26.26
CA SER A 25 2.52 -2.52 -27.21
C SER A 25 3.21 -3.69 -27.94
N ILE A 26 3.39 -4.81 -27.24
CA ILE A 26 3.94 -6.04 -27.82
C ILE A 26 2.97 -6.63 -28.84
N VAL A 27 1.67 -6.68 -28.52
CA VAL A 27 0.63 -7.15 -29.44
C VAL A 27 0.51 -6.26 -30.68
N ASP A 28 0.62 -4.94 -30.53
CA ASP A 28 0.64 -4.01 -31.66
C ASP A 28 1.86 -4.26 -32.57
N LEU A 29 3.05 -4.47 -31.99
CA LEU A 29 4.27 -4.80 -32.73
C LEU A 29 4.18 -6.17 -33.44
N LEU A 30 3.63 -7.18 -32.76
CA LEU A 30 3.37 -8.50 -33.35
C LEU A 30 2.43 -8.38 -34.56
N SER A 31 1.35 -7.60 -34.44
CA SER A 31 0.38 -7.39 -35.51
C SER A 31 1.01 -6.74 -36.75
N ILE A 32 1.90 -5.76 -36.56
CA ILE A 32 2.67 -5.13 -37.65
C ILE A 32 3.62 -6.15 -38.29
N SER A 33 4.29 -6.96 -37.47
CA SER A 33 5.27 -7.95 -37.94
C SER A 33 4.60 -9.04 -38.79
N ILE A 34 3.44 -9.54 -38.37
CA ILE A 34 2.61 -10.49 -39.14
C ILE A 34 2.13 -9.87 -40.46
N ALA A 35 1.75 -8.59 -40.45
CA ALA A 35 1.32 -7.90 -41.67
C ALA A 35 2.45 -7.78 -42.71
N ASN A 36 3.70 -7.63 -42.25
CA ASN A 36 4.89 -7.52 -43.10
C ASN A 36 5.47 -8.88 -43.53
N ASN A 37 5.31 -9.92 -42.71
CA ASN A 37 5.75 -11.29 -43.00
C ASN A 37 4.68 -12.30 -42.57
N LYS A 38 3.95 -12.86 -43.54
CA LYS A 38 2.88 -13.84 -43.28
C LYS A 38 3.38 -15.20 -42.79
N ASP A 39 4.64 -15.52 -43.04
CA ASP A 39 5.29 -16.78 -42.62
C ASP A 39 6.06 -16.63 -41.29
N LEU A 40 5.78 -15.56 -40.53
CA LEU A 40 6.42 -15.29 -39.25
C LEU A 40 6.14 -16.42 -38.24
N ILE A 41 7.22 -16.97 -37.70
CA ILE A 41 7.21 -17.90 -36.57
C ILE A 41 7.24 -17.05 -35.28
N PHE A 42 6.33 -17.32 -34.35
CA PHE A 42 6.19 -16.48 -33.15
C PHE A 42 7.38 -16.63 -32.20
N GLU A 43 7.89 -17.86 -32.08
CA GLU A 43 9.08 -18.17 -31.30
C GLU A 43 10.27 -17.33 -31.77
N ASP A 44 10.49 -17.23 -33.09
CA ASP A 44 11.54 -16.41 -33.68
C ASP A 44 11.30 -14.92 -33.40
N PHE A 45 10.06 -14.43 -33.55
CA PHE A 45 9.73 -13.04 -33.22
C PHE A 45 10.02 -12.69 -31.75
N PHE A 46 9.66 -13.59 -30.84
CA PHE A 46 9.81 -13.35 -29.41
C PHE A 46 11.27 -13.47 -28.97
N GLU A 47 12.02 -14.44 -29.51
CA GLU A 47 13.46 -14.54 -29.31
C GLU A 47 14.21 -13.36 -29.91
N ASP A 48 13.82 -12.86 -31.09
CA ASP A 48 14.40 -11.65 -31.68
C ASP A 48 14.18 -10.41 -30.78
N LEU A 49 13.00 -10.29 -30.16
CA LEU A 49 12.74 -9.22 -29.19
C LEU A 49 13.68 -9.30 -27.99
N LYS A 50 13.90 -10.49 -27.43
CA LYS A 50 14.83 -10.68 -26.30
C LYS A 50 16.28 -10.42 -26.74
N ASN A 51 16.70 -11.03 -27.84
CA ASN A 51 18.08 -10.99 -28.34
C ASN A 51 18.52 -9.59 -28.76
N ASN A 52 17.59 -8.77 -29.25
CA ASN A 52 17.85 -7.37 -29.59
C ASN A 52 17.52 -6.41 -28.45
N ASP A 53 17.42 -6.91 -27.21
CA ASP A 53 17.11 -6.15 -26.00
C ASP A 53 15.91 -5.19 -26.18
N TRP A 54 14.88 -5.66 -26.87
CA TRP A 54 13.62 -4.97 -27.11
C TRP A 54 13.75 -3.66 -27.91
N LYS A 55 14.88 -3.43 -28.60
CA LYS A 55 15.12 -2.21 -29.39
C LYS A 55 14.07 -1.97 -30.47
N ASN A 56 13.57 -3.02 -31.12
CA ASN A 56 12.50 -2.90 -32.12
C ASN A 56 11.23 -2.29 -31.53
N LEU A 57 10.89 -2.64 -30.29
CA LEU A 57 9.77 -2.05 -29.58
C LEU A 57 10.03 -0.57 -29.26
N GLY A 58 11.26 -0.24 -28.84
CA GLY A 58 11.68 1.15 -28.60
C GLY A 58 11.70 2.03 -29.86
N GLN A 59 11.96 1.48 -31.04
CA GLN A 59 11.88 2.21 -32.31
C GLN A 59 10.43 2.57 -32.66
N LEU A 60 9.49 1.65 -32.45
CA LEU A 60 8.07 1.89 -32.70
C LEU A 60 7.41 2.75 -31.60
N PHE A 61 7.90 2.64 -30.37
CA PHE A 61 7.43 3.35 -29.20
C PHE A 61 8.61 4.04 -28.49
N PRO A 62 9.04 5.24 -28.95
CA PRO A 62 10.22 5.93 -28.45
C PRO A 62 10.27 6.14 -26.94
N VAL A 63 9.11 6.28 -26.29
CA VAL A 63 9.03 6.39 -24.81
C VAL A 63 9.50 5.08 -24.15
N LEU A 64 9.09 3.93 -24.68
CA LEU A 64 9.56 2.62 -24.19
C LEU A 64 11.06 2.45 -24.39
N GLY A 65 11.63 3.03 -25.44
CA GLY A 65 13.08 3.03 -25.66
C GLY A 65 13.87 3.67 -24.51
N GLU A 66 13.27 4.59 -23.73
CA GLU A 66 13.90 5.20 -22.56
C GLU A 66 13.51 4.50 -21.24
N ILE A 67 12.25 4.12 -21.10
CA ILE A 67 11.73 3.57 -19.83
C ILE A 67 12.14 2.09 -19.65
N LEU A 68 12.16 1.29 -20.72
CA LEU A 68 12.45 -0.15 -20.61
C LEU A 68 13.84 -0.46 -20.02
N PRO A 69 14.94 0.18 -20.46
CA PRO A 69 16.25 -0.07 -19.85
C PRO A 69 16.28 0.28 -18.36
N LEU A 70 15.62 1.37 -17.97
CA LEU A 70 15.54 1.81 -16.57
C LEU A 70 14.78 0.80 -15.72
N GLN A 71 13.60 0.36 -16.17
CA GLN A 71 12.78 -0.61 -15.43
C GLN A 71 13.45 -1.98 -15.33
N LYS A 72 14.06 -2.48 -16.41
CA LYS A 72 14.84 -3.73 -16.38
C LYS A 72 15.95 -3.66 -15.35
N ASN A 73 16.72 -2.59 -15.39
CA ASN A 73 17.81 -2.36 -14.44
C ASN A 73 17.30 -2.23 -13.00
N ASN A 74 16.14 -1.58 -12.77
CA ASN A 74 15.54 -1.48 -11.45
C ASN A 74 15.10 -2.85 -10.91
N ILE A 75 14.41 -3.66 -11.72
CA ILE A 75 13.98 -5.02 -11.36
C ILE A 75 15.20 -5.90 -11.05
N GLN A 76 16.21 -5.87 -11.93
CA GLN A 76 17.45 -6.63 -11.72
C GLN A 76 18.15 -6.21 -10.42
N LYS A 77 18.32 -4.90 -10.20
CA LYS A 77 18.91 -4.38 -8.95
C LYS A 77 18.11 -4.77 -7.72
N LEU A 78 16.78 -4.82 -7.81
CA LEU A 78 15.93 -5.25 -6.70
C LEU A 78 16.17 -6.73 -6.38
N TYR A 79 16.22 -7.61 -7.38
CA TYR A 79 16.59 -9.02 -7.19
C TYR A 79 17.96 -9.17 -6.53
N GLU A 80 18.98 -8.51 -7.09
CA GLU A 80 20.35 -8.55 -6.57
C GLU A 80 20.42 -8.02 -5.13
N LYS A 81 19.71 -6.92 -4.83
CA LYS A 81 19.61 -6.35 -3.48
C LYS A 81 18.97 -7.34 -2.51
N ILE A 82 17.85 -7.97 -2.87
CA ILE A 82 17.16 -8.95 -2.01
C ILE A 82 18.06 -10.14 -1.70
N LEU A 83 18.71 -10.72 -2.73
CA LEU A 83 19.62 -11.85 -2.56
C LEU A 83 20.82 -11.49 -1.67
N HIS A 84 21.41 -10.31 -1.88
CA HIS A 84 22.51 -9.82 -1.09
C HIS A 84 22.11 -9.56 0.36
N SER A 85 20.98 -8.89 0.59
CA SER A 85 20.42 -8.63 1.92
C SER A 85 20.13 -9.94 2.64
N TYR A 86 19.50 -10.92 1.99
CA TYR A 86 19.20 -12.21 2.60
C TYR A 86 20.47 -12.94 3.05
N LYS A 87 21.50 -12.98 2.20
CA LYS A 87 22.79 -13.59 2.52
C LYS A 87 23.48 -12.92 3.72
N ASN A 88 23.36 -11.61 3.85
CA ASN A 88 23.97 -10.87 4.95
C ASN A 88 23.16 -10.99 6.25
N ASP A 89 21.83 -11.09 6.14
CA ASP A 89 20.92 -11.00 7.27
C ASP A 89 20.44 -12.38 7.78
N SER A 90 20.73 -13.50 7.09
CA SER A 90 20.16 -14.84 7.39
C SER A 90 20.29 -15.26 8.85
N ALA A 91 21.45 -15.00 9.47
CA ALA A 91 21.68 -15.33 10.88
C ALA A 91 20.80 -14.49 11.82
N GLU A 92 20.63 -13.20 11.54
CA GLU A 92 19.71 -12.33 12.28
C GLU A 92 18.26 -12.75 12.04
N LEU A 93 17.89 -13.07 10.81
CA LEU A 93 16.55 -13.56 10.46
C LEU A 93 16.18 -14.82 11.25
N PHE A 94 17.09 -15.80 11.31
CA PHE A 94 16.89 -17.02 12.09
C PHE A 94 16.77 -16.72 13.59
N ASN A 95 17.68 -15.90 14.14
CA ASN A 95 17.67 -15.56 15.57
C ASN A 95 16.42 -14.78 15.99
N ASN A 96 15.80 -14.03 15.07
CA ASN A 96 14.56 -13.29 15.30
C ASN A 96 13.30 -14.09 14.91
N GLY A 97 13.42 -15.37 14.56
CA GLY A 97 12.29 -16.23 14.22
C GLY A 97 11.56 -15.87 12.93
N LEU A 98 12.24 -15.18 12.00
CA LEU A 98 11.70 -14.81 10.67
C LEU A 98 11.85 -15.94 9.64
N ILE A 99 12.82 -16.83 9.85
CA ILE A 99 13.03 -18.05 9.06
C ILE A 99 13.27 -19.23 10.02
N LYS A 100 12.97 -20.47 9.60
CA LYS A 100 13.04 -21.64 10.50
C LYS A 100 14.43 -22.24 10.58
N HIS A 101 15.23 -22.11 9.53
CA HIS A 101 16.63 -22.53 9.50
C HIS A 101 17.52 -21.42 8.93
N ASN A 102 18.75 -21.32 9.42
CA ASN A 102 19.71 -20.31 8.96
C ASN A 102 20.24 -20.60 7.53
N ASP A 103 20.08 -21.82 7.06
CA ASP A 103 20.51 -22.33 5.76
C ASP A 103 19.33 -22.60 4.80
N GLU A 104 18.16 -21.97 5.03
CA GLU A 104 17.03 -22.08 4.10
C GLU A 104 17.41 -21.60 2.68
N GLU A 105 17.19 -22.45 1.68
CA GLU A 105 17.37 -22.06 0.28
C GLU A 105 16.13 -21.34 -0.24
N ILE A 106 16.34 -20.16 -0.84
CA ILE A 106 15.30 -19.42 -1.56
C ILE A 106 14.81 -20.28 -2.73
N GLN A 107 13.51 -20.60 -2.74
CA GLN A 107 12.79 -21.34 -3.78
C GLN A 107 12.10 -20.42 -4.79
N ASP A 108 11.73 -19.21 -4.38
CA ASP A 108 11.31 -18.19 -5.33
C ASP A 108 11.36 -16.79 -4.74
N ILE A 109 11.38 -15.77 -5.60
CA ILE A 109 11.13 -14.38 -5.20
C ILE A 109 10.07 -13.79 -6.13
N LYS A 110 8.92 -13.46 -5.54
CA LYS A 110 7.80 -12.76 -6.18
C LYS A 110 7.94 -11.26 -5.94
N LEU A 111 8.15 -10.50 -7.00
CA LEU A 111 8.20 -9.04 -6.96
C LEU A 111 6.85 -8.44 -7.34
N GLY A 112 6.63 -7.18 -6.98
CA GLY A 112 5.41 -6.47 -7.35
C GLY A 112 4.22 -6.81 -6.47
N GLU A 113 4.48 -7.29 -5.25
CA GLU A 113 3.45 -7.58 -4.22
C GLU A 113 3.02 -6.30 -3.47
N GLY A 114 3.43 -5.14 -3.97
CA GLY A 114 3.03 -3.80 -3.57
C GLY A 114 3.24 -2.83 -4.72
N ASP A 115 2.99 -1.55 -4.47
CA ASP A 115 3.25 -0.52 -5.46
C ASP A 115 4.75 -0.28 -5.68
N PHE A 116 5.13 0.01 -6.93
CA PHE A 116 6.50 0.41 -7.24
C PHE A 116 6.72 1.86 -6.86
N HIS A 117 7.71 2.08 -5.99
CA HIS A 117 8.17 3.37 -5.54
C HIS A 117 9.69 3.43 -5.68
N ASN A 118 10.22 4.50 -6.30
CA ASN A 118 11.66 4.67 -6.51
C ASN A 118 12.35 3.45 -7.15
N GLY A 119 11.68 2.78 -8.08
CA GLY A 119 12.16 1.59 -8.77
C GLY A 119 12.13 0.29 -7.95
N ALA A 120 11.53 0.28 -6.75
CA ALA A 120 11.44 -0.90 -5.90
C ALA A 120 10.01 -1.17 -5.44
N SER A 121 9.70 -2.42 -5.11
CA SER A 121 8.40 -2.86 -4.59
C SER A 121 8.60 -3.90 -3.49
N THR A 122 7.59 -4.08 -2.65
CA THR A 122 7.46 -5.25 -1.78
C THR A 122 7.63 -6.54 -2.57
N ALA A 123 8.30 -7.50 -1.94
CA ALA A 123 8.55 -8.83 -2.48
C ALA A 123 8.23 -9.92 -1.45
N ILE A 124 7.74 -11.06 -1.92
CA ILE A 124 7.56 -12.27 -1.12
C ILE A 124 8.64 -13.25 -1.54
N ILE A 125 9.41 -13.72 -0.55
CA ILE A 125 10.42 -14.76 -0.72
C ILE A 125 9.82 -16.08 -0.28
N ASP A 126 9.85 -17.05 -1.18
CA ASP A 126 9.38 -18.40 -0.92
C ASP A 126 10.58 -19.27 -0.54
N PHE A 127 10.44 -20.03 0.55
CA PHE A 127 11.36 -21.08 0.98
C PHE A 127 10.63 -22.42 0.96
N GLU A 128 11.34 -23.53 1.16
CA GLU A 128 10.72 -24.85 1.29
C GLU A 128 9.70 -24.90 2.44
N ASN A 129 10.02 -24.23 3.56
CA ASN A 129 9.28 -24.35 4.81
C ASN A 129 8.49 -23.10 5.21
N GLY A 130 8.37 -22.08 4.35
CA GLY A 130 7.65 -20.86 4.68
C GLY A 130 7.89 -19.72 3.70
N ASN A 131 7.45 -18.52 4.09
CA ASN A 131 7.61 -17.31 3.30
C ASN A 131 8.16 -16.18 4.18
N LEU A 132 8.81 -15.20 3.54
CA LEU A 132 9.30 -13.99 4.18
C LEU A 132 8.93 -12.78 3.31
N VAL A 133 8.57 -11.67 3.93
CA VAL A 133 8.29 -10.42 3.21
C VAL A 133 9.53 -9.54 3.25
N TYR A 134 9.94 -9.05 2.08
CA TYR A 134 10.94 -7.99 1.95
C TYR A 134 10.23 -6.71 1.52
N LYS A 135 10.37 -5.64 2.29
CA LYS A 135 9.89 -4.31 1.92
C LYS A 135 11.07 -3.35 1.74
N PRO A 136 11.20 -2.66 0.60
CA PRO A 136 12.32 -1.76 0.30
C PRO A 136 12.20 -0.37 0.96
N THR A 137 11.61 -0.31 2.16
CA THR A 137 11.33 0.92 2.91
C THR A 137 11.76 0.77 4.37
N ASN A 138 11.84 1.88 5.09
CA ASN A 138 12.15 1.85 6.52
C ASN A 138 10.94 1.36 7.33
N GLY A 139 11.07 0.21 7.99
CA GLY A 139 9.99 -0.40 8.78
C GLY A 139 9.94 0.04 10.25
N ALA A 140 10.76 1.02 10.65
CA ALA A 140 10.96 1.40 12.06
C ALA A 140 9.66 1.76 12.79
N ILE A 141 8.69 2.36 12.10
CA ILE A 141 7.40 2.76 12.66
C ILE A 141 6.56 1.60 13.22
N SER A 142 6.82 0.37 12.78
CA SER A 142 6.15 -0.82 13.31
C SER A 142 6.50 -1.08 14.78
N LEU A 143 7.73 -0.73 15.20
CA LEU A 143 8.18 -1.02 16.57
C LEU A 143 7.43 -0.18 17.63
N PRO A 144 7.28 1.15 17.48
CA PRO A 144 6.41 1.94 18.35
C PRO A 144 4.96 1.45 18.38
N PHE A 145 4.41 1.05 17.23
CA PHE A 145 3.06 0.48 17.16
C PHE A 145 2.96 -0.80 18.01
N PHE A 146 3.88 -1.75 17.83
CA PHE A 146 3.90 -2.98 18.65
C PHE A 146 4.09 -2.71 20.14
N GLN A 147 4.88 -1.71 20.53
CA GLN A 147 5.05 -1.32 21.93
C GLN A 147 3.77 -0.74 22.54
N LEU A 148 3.02 0.06 21.78
CA LEU A 148 1.71 0.55 22.21
C LEU A 148 0.70 -0.60 22.32
N SER A 149 0.71 -1.53 21.36
CA SER A 149 -0.15 -2.71 21.40
C SER A 149 0.22 -3.66 22.55
N ASP A 150 1.50 -3.81 22.88
CA ASP A 150 1.96 -4.56 24.06
C ASP A 150 1.38 -3.98 25.35
N TRP A 151 1.44 -2.65 25.50
CA TRP A 151 0.85 -1.96 26.65
C TRP A 151 -0.67 -2.17 26.76
N LEU A 152 -1.39 -2.23 25.63
CA LEU A 152 -2.82 -2.55 25.62
C LEU A 152 -3.11 -4.03 25.90
N ASN A 153 -2.23 -4.91 25.41
CA ASN A 153 -2.37 -6.35 25.57
C ASN A 153 -2.37 -6.77 27.05
N ASP A 154 -1.65 -6.02 27.91
CA ASP A 154 -1.67 -6.21 29.37
C ASP A 154 -3.08 -6.03 29.98
N SER A 155 -3.97 -5.27 29.33
CA SER A 155 -5.34 -5.03 29.77
C SER A 155 -6.37 -5.92 29.08
N PHE A 156 -6.18 -6.25 27.79
CA PHE A 156 -7.25 -6.81 26.94
C PHE A 156 -6.97 -8.19 26.31
N SER A 157 -5.74 -8.71 26.34
CA SER A 157 -5.38 -9.95 25.61
C SER A 157 -5.72 -9.89 24.11
N LEU A 158 -4.91 -9.15 23.36
CA LEU A 158 -5.09 -8.88 21.92
C LEU A 158 -4.80 -10.09 21.01
N GLY A 159 -4.36 -11.23 21.55
CA GLY A 159 -4.05 -12.43 20.77
C GLY A 159 -2.78 -12.27 19.92
N ASN A 160 -2.82 -12.76 18.68
CA ASN A 160 -1.70 -12.71 17.73
C ASN A 160 -1.74 -11.43 16.87
N TYR A 161 -1.74 -10.25 17.50
CA TYR A 161 -1.92 -8.95 16.81
C TYR A 161 -0.65 -8.40 16.17
N LYS A 162 0.52 -8.97 16.47
CA LYS A 162 1.84 -8.53 15.96
C LYS A 162 2.62 -9.70 15.38
N TYR A 163 3.68 -9.37 14.67
CA TYR A 163 4.55 -10.31 13.96
C TYR A 163 6.01 -9.85 14.06
N ASN A 164 6.94 -10.74 13.74
CA ASN A 164 8.37 -10.40 13.79
C ASN A 164 8.76 -9.48 12.64
N ILE A 165 9.60 -8.47 12.93
CA ILE A 165 10.14 -7.53 11.96
C ILE A 165 11.62 -7.27 12.24
N LEU A 166 12.45 -7.28 11.19
CA LEU A 166 13.85 -6.90 11.25
C LEU A 166 14.10 -5.69 10.34
N ASN A 167 14.22 -4.51 10.95
CA ASN A 167 14.45 -3.26 10.22
C ASN A 167 15.95 -3.01 9.99
N LYS A 168 16.32 -2.69 8.74
CA LYS A 168 17.71 -2.36 8.32
C LYS A 168 17.79 -0.95 7.74
N ASN A 169 16.91 -0.05 8.19
CA ASN A 169 16.76 1.36 7.79
C ASN A 169 16.29 1.58 6.34
N GLN A 170 16.99 1.05 5.34
CA GLN A 170 16.65 1.25 3.92
C GLN A 170 15.74 0.16 3.35
N TYR A 171 15.48 -0.87 4.15
CA TYR A 171 14.61 -1.98 3.87
C TYR A 171 14.30 -2.67 5.19
N HIS A 172 13.29 -3.52 5.20
CA HIS A 172 13.02 -4.40 6.33
C HIS A 172 12.50 -5.74 5.88
N TRP A 173 12.72 -6.72 6.76
CA TRP A 173 12.17 -8.06 6.68
C TRP A 173 10.99 -8.17 7.61
N GLN A 174 9.92 -8.81 7.15
CA GLN A 174 8.70 -9.01 7.91
C GLN A 174 8.28 -10.47 7.82
N GLU A 175 7.88 -11.04 8.95
CA GLU A 175 7.26 -12.35 9.03
C GLU A 175 6.04 -12.40 8.09
N PHE A 176 5.92 -13.50 7.36
CA PHE A 176 4.76 -13.72 6.51
C PHE A 176 3.56 -14.16 7.36
N VAL A 177 2.67 -13.21 7.65
CA VAL A 177 1.45 -13.47 8.41
C VAL A 177 0.46 -14.26 7.55
N ILE A 178 0.06 -15.44 8.03
CA ILE A 178 -0.89 -16.32 7.34
C ILE A 178 -2.32 -16.07 7.81
N GLU A 179 -3.29 -16.22 6.91
CA GLU A 179 -4.71 -16.28 7.31
C GLU A 179 -4.96 -17.62 8.04
N LYS A 180 -5.69 -17.58 9.15
CA LYS A 180 -6.13 -18.77 9.88
C LYS A 180 -7.62 -18.69 10.15
N ALA A 181 -8.31 -19.82 10.00
CA ALA A 181 -9.73 -19.91 10.32
C ALA A 181 -9.98 -19.92 11.83
N CYS A 182 -11.14 -19.42 12.24
CA CYS A 182 -11.73 -19.69 13.53
C CYS A 182 -12.42 -21.06 13.53
N ASN A 183 -12.37 -21.74 14.67
CA ASN A 183 -12.93 -23.05 14.88
C ASN A 183 -14.25 -23.01 15.66
N THR A 184 -14.51 -21.94 16.42
CA THR A 184 -15.74 -21.78 17.21
C THR A 184 -16.33 -20.38 17.06
N GLU A 185 -17.60 -20.24 17.45
CA GLU A 185 -18.28 -18.95 17.49
C GLU A 185 -17.63 -18.00 18.50
N GLU A 186 -17.13 -18.51 19.63
CA GLU A 186 -16.41 -17.73 20.64
C GLU A 186 -15.11 -17.14 20.10
N GLU A 187 -14.42 -17.84 19.18
CA GLU A 187 -13.25 -17.30 18.48
C GLU A 187 -13.64 -16.12 17.57
N ILE A 188 -14.81 -16.17 16.91
CA ILE A 188 -15.33 -15.04 16.13
C ILE A 188 -15.68 -13.85 17.03
N LYS A 189 -16.31 -14.09 18.18
CA LYS A 189 -16.61 -13.03 19.16
C LYS A 189 -15.34 -12.32 19.61
N ARG A 190 -14.31 -13.10 20.00
CA ARG A 190 -13.00 -12.56 20.37
C ARG A 190 -12.32 -11.81 19.23
N TYR A 191 -12.44 -12.30 17.99
CA TYR A 191 -11.90 -11.60 16.82
C TYR A 191 -12.47 -10.17 16.72
N TYR A 192 -13.79 -10.03 16.78
CA TYR A 192 -14.44 -8.72 16.60
C TYR A 192 -14.25 -7.81 17.80
N GLU A 193 -14.24 -8.36 19.01
CA GLU A 193 -13.84 -7.63 20.22
C GLU A 193 -12.41 -7.05 20.09
N ARG A 194 -11.45 -7.88 19.66
CA ARG A 194 -10.06 -7.45 19.43
C ARG A 194 -9.91 -6.46 18.28
N ALA A 195 -10.69 -6.63 17.22
CA ALA A 195 -10.77 -5.64 16.14
C ALA A 195 -11.29 -4.29 16.67
N GLY A 196 -12.23 -4.29 17.62
CA GLY A 196 -12.70 -3.10 18.33
C GLY A 196 -11.57 -2.38 19.09
N TYR A 197 -10.79 -3.12 19.88
CA TYR A 197 -9.62 -2.59 20.59
C TYR A 197 -8.64 -1.91 19.63
N LEU A 198 -8.22 -2.62 18.58
CA LEU A 198 -7.25 -2.13 17.60
C LEU A 198 -7.80 -0.96 16.77
N SER A 199 -9.10 -0.93 16.47
CA SER A 199 -9.72 0.19 15.77
C SER A 199 -9.70 1.48 16.60
N CYS A 200 -9.85 1.38 17.92
CA CYS A 200 -9.69 2.51 18.83
C CYS A 200 -8.25 3.07 18.81
N VAL A 201 -7.26 2.19 18.71
CA VAL A 201 -5.85 2.61 18.55
C VAL A 201 -5.65 3.39 17.25
N LEU A 202 -6.13 2.86 16.12
CA LEU A 202 -6.04 3.53 14.84
C LEU A 202 -6.70 4.91 14.85
N TYR A 203 -7.84 5.05 15.54
CA TYR A 203 -8.50 6.34 15.76
C TYR A 203 -7.60 7.35 16.49
N VAL A 204 -6.98 6.96 17.60
CA VAL A 204 -6.12 7.86 18.39
C VAL A 204 -4.82 8.21 17.68
N LEU A 205 -4.29 7.29 16.86
CA LEU A 205 -3.07 7.51 16.09
C LEU A 205 -3.28 8.37 14.83
N ASN A 206 -4.53 8.71 14.47
CA ASN A 206 -4.87 9.29 13.16
C ASN A 206 -4.36 8.43 12.00
N ALA A 207 -4.50 7.12 12.13
CA ALA A 207 -4.06 6.17 11.12
C ALA A 207 -4.92 6.30 9.86
N THR A 208 -4.33 6.02 8.70
CA THR A 208 -5.04 5.99 7.40
C THR A 208 -4.58 4.79 6.57
N ASP A 209 -5.32 4.45 5.52
CA ASP A 209 -4.94 3.44 4.52
C ASP A 209 -4.99 1.96 4.99
N PHE A 210 -5.85 1.63 5.96
CA PHE A 210 -6.09 0.28 6.47
C PHE A 210 -7.23 -0.42 5.71
N HIS A 211 -7.04 -0.59 4.40
CA HIS A 211 -7.95 -1.26 3.46
C HIS A 211 -7.81 -2.79 3.52
N ALA A 212 -8.69 -3.51 2.83
CA ALA A 212 -8.79 -4.97 2.87
C ALA A 212 -7.46 -5.71 2.59
N GLU A 213 -6.58 -5.19 1.75
CA GLU A 213 -5.26 -5.78 1.48
C GLU A 213 -4.27 -5.70 2.66
N ASN A 214 -4.44 -4.72 3.55
CA ASN A 214 -3.49 -4.45 4.65
C ASN A 214 -3.87 -5.16 5.95
N LEU A 215 -4.91 -5.99 5.92
CA LEU A 215 -5.46 -6.72 7.07
C LEU A 215 -5.46 -8.23 6.83
N ILE A 216 -5.07 -8.99 7.86
CA ILE A 216 -5.14 -10.45 7.87
C ILE A 216 -5.89 -10.94 9.11
N ALA A 217 -6.87 -11.79 8.90
CA ALA A 217 -7.56 -12.55 9.94
C ALA A 217 -6.73 -13.79 10.30
N ASN A 218 -6.11 -13.78 11.47
CA ASN A 218 -5.28 -14.87 12.00
C ASN A 218 -5.99 -15.56 13.15
N GLY A 219 -6.99 -16.38 12.83
CA GLY A 219 -7.84 -17.03 13.82
C GLY A 219 -8.67 -15.98 14.54
N ASP A 220 -8.63 -15.97 15.86
CA ASP A 220 -9.37 -15.03 16.70
C ASP A 220 -8.67 -13.66 16.84
N SER A 221 -7.75 -13.30 15.95
CA SER A 221 -6.97 -12.04 16.00
C SER A 221 -6.95 -11.33 14.64
N LEU A 222 -7.04 -10.00 14.66
CA LEU A 222 -6.83 -9.14 13.49
C LEU A 222 -5.38 -8.65 13.48
N VAL A 223 -4.72 -8.74 12.32
CA VAL A 223 -3.34 -8.29 12.13
C VAL A 223 -3.26 -7.26 11.02
N PHE A 224 -2.71 -6.08 11.32
CA PHE A 224 -2.34 -5.10 10.31
C PHE A 224 -0.96 -5.43 9.78
N ILE A 225 -0.75 -5.46 8.46
CA ILE A 225 0.52 -5.88 7.85
C ILE A 225 1.27 -4.74 7.12
N ASP A 226 0.68 -3.55 7.13
CA ASP A 226 1.35 -2.33 6.69
C ASP A 226 1.13 -1.20 7.69
N HIS A 227 2.23 -0.62 8.17
CA HIS A 227 2.23 0.40 9.22
C HIS A 227 2.78 1.75 8.74
N GLU A 228 3.13 1.89 7.47
CA GLU A 228 3.77 3.11 6.98
C GLU A 228 2.89 4.36 7.11
N THR A 229 1.57 4.18 7.26
CA THR A 229 0.56 5.22 7.46
C THR A 229 -0.13 5.16 8.82
N ILE A 230 0.43 4.43 9.80
CA ILE A 230 -0.17 4.20 11.13
C ILE A 230 -0.37 5.50 11.92
N ILE A 231 0.40 6.55 11.62
CA ILE A 231 0.24 7.90 12.14
C ILE A 231 0.29 8.90 10.99
N GLN A 232 -0.48 9.98 11.05
CA GLN A 232 -0.48 11.01 10.02
C GLN A 232 -0.35 12.42 10.62
N PRO A 233 0.46 13.31 9.98
CA PRO A 233 0.46 14.74 10.30
C PRO A 233 -0.85 15.39 9.84
N MET A 234 -1.14 16.58 10.35
CA MET A 234 -2.28 17.40 9.93
C MET A 234 -1.81 18.46 8.94
N ILE A 235 -2.37 18.46 7.72
CA ILE A 235 -2.06 19.48 6.70
C ILE A 235 -2.51 20.85 7.20
N ASN A 236 -1.73 21.89 6.90
CA ASN A 236 -2.05 23.24 7.30
C ASN A 236 -3.29 23.79 6.57
N ASP A 237 -4.33 24.16 7.33
CA ASP A 237 -5.61 24.65 6.81
C ASP A 237 -5.45 25.87 5.89
N SER A 238 -4.40 26.68 6.06
CA SER A 238 -4.13 27.82 5.20
C SER A 238 -3.80 27.42 3.74
N LEU A 239 -3.50 26.14 3.48
CA LEU A 239 -3.25 25.59 2.15
C LEU A 239 -4.53 25.27 1.37
N THR A 240 -5.69 25.20 2.03
CA THR A 240 -7.00 24.97 1.38
C THR A 240 -7.31 26.02 0.31
N LYS A 241 -6.83 27.26 0.47
CA LYS A 241 -6.96 28.32 -0.56
C LYS A 241 -6.28 27.97 -1.88
N TYR A 242 -5.29 27.08 -1.86
CA TYR A 242 -4.56 26.65 -3.06
C TYR A 242 -5.13 25.36 -3.63
N PHE A 243 -5.32 24.35 -2.80
CA PHE A 243 -5.71 23.01 -3.26
C PHE A 243 -7.22 22.76 -3.24
N GLY A 244 -8.00 23.71 -2.70
CA GLY A 244 -9.38 23.49 -2.30
C GLY A 244 -9.46 22.71 -0.99
N THR A 245 -10.68 22.43 -0.54
CA THR A 245 -10.91 21.29 0.34
C THR A 245 -10.70 20.02 -0.49
N SER A 246 -9.70 19.19 -0.14
CA SER A 246 -9.52 17.88 -0.78
C SER A 246 -10.77 17.02 -0.58
N ASP A 247 -10.94 15.88 -1.30
CA ASP A 247 -12.03 14.95 -0.96
C ASP A 247 -11.87 14.36 0.46
N LEU A 248 -10.65 14.35 1.01
CA LEU A 248 -10.37 14.04 2.42
C LEU A 248 -10.82 15.20 3.33
N ASP A 249 -10.67 16.45 2.88
CA ASP A 249 -11.20 17.64 3.56
C ASP A 249 -12.65 17.96 3.17
N LYS A 250 -13.33 17.22 2.29
CA LYS A 250 -14.78 17.42 2.06
C LYS A 250 -15.59 17.00 3.28
N TYR A 251 -14.96 16.29 4.20
CA TYR A 251 -15.46 16.09 5.54
C TYR A 251 -15.18 17.27 6.48
N SER A 252 -14.51 18.36 6.06
CA SER A 252 -14.30 19.58 6.86
C SER A 252 -15.53 20.49 6.91
N ASP A 253 -16.46 20.39 5.96
CA ASP A 253 -17.79 21.03 6.10
C ASP A 253 -18.60 20.40 7.25
N LEU A 254 -18.10 19.27 7.78
CA LEU A 254 -18.51 18.64 9.04
C LEU A 254 -17.24 18.29 9.85
N ASP A 255 -16.45 19.27 10.32
CA ASP A 255 -15.18 19.17 11.11
C ASP A 255 -14.94 17.90 11.96
N GLN A 256 -15.99 17.23 12.43
CA GLN A 256 -15.93 15.99 13.21
C GLN A 256 -15.75 14.70 12.37
N LEU A 257 -16.17 14.66 11.10
CA LEU A 257 -16.07 13.47 10.24
C LEU A 257 -14.65 13.23 9.71
N GLY A 258 -13.93 14.31 9.37
CA GLY A 258 -12.51 14.24 8.99
C GLY A 258 -11.60 13.85 10.17
N ASP A 259 -12.12 13.95 11.39
CA ASP A 259 -11.45 13.58 12.62
C ASP A 259 -12.11 12.35 13.28
N SER A 260 -12.49 11.36 12.47
CA SER A 260 -13.19 10.14 12.89
C SER A 260 -12.49 8.84 12.45
N LEU A 261 -12.92 7.70 12.98
CA LEU A 261 -12.42 6.38 12.60
C LEU A 261 -12.59 6.08 11.09
N LEU A 262 -13.50 6.75 10.39
CA LEU A 262 -13.69 6.55 8.94
C LEU A 262 -12.41 6.81 8.14
N MET A 263 -11.56 7.74 8.59
CA MET A 263 -10.32 8.08 7.90
C MET A 263 -9.29 6.95 7.91
N SER A 264 -9.45 5.96 8.81
CA SER A 264 -8.57 4.79 8.85
C SER A 264 -8.68 3.90 7.61
N GLY A 265 -9.81 3.93 6.90
CA GLY A 265 -10.09 2.98 5.82
C GLY A 265 -10.60 1.61 6.30
N LEU A 266 -10.75 1.41 7.62
CA LEU A 266 -11.30 0.17 8.19
C LEU A 266 -12.78 -0.01 7.89
N LEU A 267 -13.53 1.08 7.87
CA LEU A 267 -14.98 1.10 7.81
C LEU A 267 -15.47 1.51 6.43
N PRO A 268 -16.59 0.95 5.94
CA PRO A 268 -17.14 1.33 4.65
C PRO A 268 -17.58 2.81 4.65
N SER A 269 -17.18 3.56 3.63
CA SER A 269 -17.70 4.92 3.42
C SER A 269 -19.20 4.90 3.03
N LYS A 270 -19.89 6.04 3.20
CA LYS A 270 -21.31 6.20 2.81
C LYS A 270 -21.59 6.05 1.31
N ASP A 271 -20.58 6.23 0.45
CA ASP A 271 -20.73 6.00 -0.99
C ASP A 271 -20.47 4.53 -1.34
N GLU A 272 -21.55 3.74 -1.46
CA GLU A 272 -21.53 2.30 -1.78
C GLU A 272 -20.87 1.95 -3.13
N ASN A 273 -20.63 2.95 -3.99
CA ASN A 273 -19.95 2.78 -5.27
C ASN A 273 -18.47 3.16 -5.22
N SER A 274 -18.00 3.77 -4.14
CA SER A 274 -16.59 4.09 -3.96
C SER A 274 -15.76 2.85 -3.62
N SER A 275 -14.49 2.84 -4.03
CA SER A 275 -13.53 1.80 -3.61
C SER A 275 -13.35 1.77 -2.09
N SER A 276 -13.42 2.93 -1.44
CA SER A 276 -13.32 3.08 0.01
C SER A 276 -14.50 2.48 0.78
N CYS A 277 -15.65 2.25 0.14
CA CYS A 277 -16.72 1.46 0.74
C CYS A 277 -16.46 -0.04 0.59
N VAL A 278 -16.20 -0.50 -0.64
CA VAL A 278 -16.19 -1.94 -0.93
C VAL A 278 -14.89 -2.65 -0.53
N MET A 279 -13.76 -1.92 -0.48
CA MET A 279 -12.44 -2.45 -0.11
C MET A 279 -12.01 -2.01 1.30
N CYS A 280 -12.96 -1.68 2.18
CA CYS A 280 -12.64 -1.30 3.56
C CYS A 280 -12.05 -2.47 4.36
N GLY A 281 -11.26 -2.15 5.38
CA GLY A 281 -10.50 -3.12 6.17
C GLY A 281 -11.35 -4.22 6.82
N LEU A 282 -12.46 -3.87 7.47
CA LEU A 282 -13.35 -4.82 8.15
C LEU A 282 -14.42 -5.43 7.22
N GLY A 283 -14.34 -5.09 5.94
CA GLY A 283 -15.19 -5.61 4.87
C GLY A 283 -16.62 -5.06 4.89
N TYR A 284 -17.31 -5.28 3.78
CA TYR A 284 -18.67 -4.82 3.56
C TYR A 284 -19.52 -5.95 2.99
N SER A 285 -20.37 -6.55 3.83
CA SER A 285 -21.12 -7.77 3.50
C SER A 285 -22.13 -7.58 2.36
N LYS A 286 -22.62 -6.35 2.14
CA LYS A 286 -23.59 -6.07 1.07
C LYS A 286 -22.97 -6.12 -0.34
N LYS A 287 -21.64 -5.96 -0.46
CA LYS A 287 -20.94 -5.94 -1.76
C LYS A 287 -19.51 -6.46 -1.63
N THR A 288 -19.34 -7.76 -1.84
CA THR A 288 -18.06 -8.47 -1.68
C THR A 288 -17.27 -8.62 -2.98
N TYR A 289 -17.91 -8.37 -4.12
CA TYR A 289 -17.28 -8.40 -5.44
C TYR A 289 -17.94 -7.42 -6.40
N GLY A 290 -17.25 -7.15 -7.52
CA GLY A 290 -17.80 -6.40 -8.64
C GLY A 290 -17.27 -6.90 -9.97
N PHE A 291 -17.83 -6.37 -11.05
CA PHE A 291 -17.39 -6.66 -12.41
C PHE A 291 -16.86 -5.40 -13.08
N TYR A 292 -15.78 -5.56 -13.83
CA TYR A 292 -15.26 -4.52 -14.68
C TYR A 292 -14.72 -5.10 -15.98
N TYR A 293 -14.69 -4.30 -17.04
CA TYR A 293 -14.13 -4.72 -18.31
C TYR A 293 -12.64 -4.37 -18.36
N LYS A 294 -11.80 -5.36 -18.63
CA LYS A 294 -10.37 -5.18 -18.85
C LYS A 294 -10.03 -5.62 -20.27
N ARG A 295 -9.27 -4.79 -20.97
CA ARG A 295 -8.62 -5.19 -22.23
C ARG A 295 -7.40 -6.06 -21.87
N THR A 296 -7.49 -7.37 -22.07
CA THR A 296 -6.49 -8.38 -21.68
C THR A 296 -5.99 -9.15 -22.90
N GLY A 297 -4.76 -9.63 -22.88
CA GLY A 297 -4.28 -10.58 -23.87
C GLY A 297 -4.99 -11.93 -23.75
N VAL A 298 -5.28 -12.53 -24.90
CA VAL A 298 -5.64 -13.94 -25.04
C VAL A 298 -4.69 -14.60 -26.01
N ASN A 299 -4.47 -15.89 -25.84
CA ASN A 299 -3.41 -16.64 -26.52
C ASN A 299 -2.05 -15.96 -26.31
N SER A 300 -1.80 -15.43 -25.09
CA SER A 300 -0.56 -14.75 -24.76
C SER A 300 0.63 -15.68 -25.02
N TYR A 301 1.72 -15.10 -25.53
CA TYR A 301 2.91 -15.83 -25.93
C TYR A 301 2.69 -16.84 -27.08
N THR A 302 1.78 -16.54 -28.03
CA THR A 302 1.64 -17.28 -29.29
C THR A 302 1.45 -16.34 -30.48
N LYS A 303 1.51 -16.86 -31.72
CA LYS A 303 1.24 -16.09 -32.95
C LYS A 303 -0.16 -15.47 -33.00
N ASP A 304 -1.10 -16.01 -32.22
CA ASP A 304 -2.49 -15.56 -32.16
C ASP A 304 -2.74 -14.59 -30.99
N TRP A 305 -1.67 -14.07 -30.36
CA TRP A 305 -1.75 -13.15 -29.24
C TRP A 305 -2.45 -11.86 -29.66
N LYS A 306 -3.59 -11.60 -29.02
CA LYS A 306 -4.43 -10.44 -29.30
C LYS A 306 -5.06 -9.88 -28.05
N MET A 307 -5.37 -8.58 -28.08
CA MET A 307 -6.09 -7.92 -27.02
C MET A 307 -7.61 -8.05 -27.20
N VAL A 308 -8.31 -8.54 -26.19
CA VAL A 308 -9.78 -8.62 -26.16
C VAL A 308 -10.34 -7.94 -24.91
N ASN A 309 -11.55 -7.39 -25.01
CA ASN A 309 -12.28 -6.92 -23.84
C ASN A 309 -12.89 -8.13 -23.14
N LYS A 310 -12.49 -8.36 -21.89
CA LYS A 310 -12.99 -9.43 -21.06
C LYS A 310 -13.62 -8.83 -19.81
N GLU A 311 -14.80 -9.33 -19.44
CA GLU A 311 -15.38 -9.05 -18.14
C GLU A 311 -14.58 -9.79 -17.07
N MET A 312 -14.14 -9.05 -16.06
CA MET A 312 -13.32 -9.54 -14.96
C MET A 312 -14.13 -9.40 -13.68
N LYS A 313 -14.11 -10.45 -12.86
CA LYS A 313 -14.60 -10.40 -11.49
C LYS A 313 -13.48 -9.89 -10.59
N GLU A 314 -13.76 -8.87 -9.78
CA GLU A 314 -12.87 -8.39 -8.72
C GLU A 314 -13.46 -8.78 -7.38
N GLU A 315 -12.70 -9.56 -6.60
CA GLU A 315 -13.02 -9.81 -5.20
C GLU A 315 -12.51 -8.63 -4.37
N TYR A 316 -13.41 -7.98 -3.63
CA TYR A 316 -13.05 -6.90 -2.72
C TYR A 316 -12.60 -7.42 -1.36
N ILE A 317 -13.09 -8.59 -0.98
CA ILE A 317 -12.65 -9.29 0.23
C ILE A 317 -11.34 -10.01 -0.05
N LYS A 318 -10.37 -9.83 0.85
CA LYS A 318 -9.05 -10.47 0.83
C LYS A 318 -8.96 -11.44 2.02
N LYS A 319 -7.82 -11.43 2.71
CA LYS A 319 -7.55 -12.22 3.92
C LYS A 319 -8.02 -11.53 5.20
N ASN A 320 -8.74 -10.42 5.09
CA ASN A 320 -9.11 -9.50 6.17
C ASN A 320 -10.36 -9.89 6.97
N ILE A 321 -11.11 -10.91 6.53
CA ILE A 321 -12.39 -11.32 7.13
C ILE A 321 -12.24 -12.73 7.71
N PRO A 322 -12.59 -12.92 9.01
CA PRO A 322 -12.44 -14.20 9.67
C PRO A 322 -13.36 -15.24 9.03
N THR A 323 -12.97 -16.50 9.14
CA THR A 323 -13.75 -17.63 8.61
C THR A 323 -14.13 -18.60 9.71
N LEU A 324 -15.32 -19.18 9.61
CA LEU A 324 -15.79 -20.26 10.48
C LEU A 324 -16.39 -21.34 9.61
N ASN A 325 -15.91 -22.58 9.72
CA ASN A 325 -16.34 -23.70 8.87
C ASN A 325 -16.23 -23.42 7.35
N GLY A 326 -15.22 -22.63 6.95
CA GLY A 326 -14.99 -22.24 5.55
C GLY A 326 -15.80 -21.03 5.07
N GLU A 327 -16.74 -20.54 5.87
CA GLU A 327 -17.59 -19.40 5.53
C GLU A 327 -17.04 -18.09 6.11
N LYS A 328 -17.10 -17.01 5.33
CA LYS A 328 -16.69 -15.67 5.77
C LYS A 328 -17.73 -15.10 6.74
N VAL A 329 -17.28 -14.63 7.90
CA VAL A 329 -18.16 -14.09 8.94
C VAL A 329 -17.90 -12.60 9.09
N PHE A 330 -18.88 -11.77 8.74
CA PHE A 330 -18.77 -10.31 8.69
C PHE A 330 -19.17 -9.63 9.99
N ILE A 331 -18.69 -8.39 10.15
CA ILE A 331 -18.87 -7.56 11.34
C ILE A 331 -20.34 -7.26 11.68
N ASP A 332 -21.24 -7.23 10.69
CA ASP A 332 -22.67 -6.94 10.91
C ASP A 332 -23.33 -7.91 11.90
N LYS A 333 -22.83 -9.15 11.98
CA LYS A 333 -23.33 -10.17 12.92
C LYS A 333 -22.74 -10.06 14.33
N TYR A 334 -21.64 -9.32 14.49
CA TYR A 334 -20.83 -9.22 15.72
C TYR A 334 -20.51 -7.76 16.06
N LEU A 335 -21.40 -6.85 15.66
CA LEU A 335 -21.25 -5.42 15.85
C LEU A 335 -21.21 -5.04 17.34
N GLN A 336 -21.93 -5.79 18.18
CA GLN A 336 -21.94 -5.58 19.62
C GLN A 336 -20.57 -5.87 20.23
N GLU A 337 -19.96 -7.01 19.89
CA GLU A 337 -18.61 -7.38 20.34
C GLU A 337 -17.57 -6.35 19.88
N PHE A 338 -17.66 -5.90 18.63
CA PHE A 338 -16.79 -4.85 18.11
C PHE A 338 -16.93 -3.53 18.87
N LEU A 339 -18.17 -3.05 19.09
CA LEU A 339 -18.43 -1.81 19.81
C LEU A 339 -18.02 -1.90 21.28
N MET A 340 -18.22 -3.05 21.93
CA MET A 340 -17.73 -3.30 23.28
C MET A 340 -16.22 -3.15 23.35
N GLY A 341 -15.48 -3.83 22.46
CA GLY A 341 -14.03 -3.70 22.42
C GLY A 341 -13.56 -2.26 22.16
N PHE A 342 -14.19 -1.57 21.21
CA PHE A 342 -13.88 -0.17 20.93
C PHE A 342 -14.11 0.74 22.16
N GLU A 343 -15.24 0.59 22.84
CA GLU A 343 -15.61 1.37 24.02
C GLU A 343 -14.70 1.10 25.22
N GLU A 344 -14.35 -0.16 25.46
CA GLU A 344 -13.45 -0.56 26.54
C GLU A 344 -12.03 0.01 26.34
N CYS A 345 -11.47 -0.10 25.13
CA CYS A 345 -10.18 0.52 24.80
C CYS A 345 -10.25 2.04 24.92
N TYR A 346 -11.28 2.68 24.36
CA TYR A 346 -11.43 4.14 24.47
C TYR A 346 -11.47 4.59 25.93
N THR A 347 -12.24 3.88 26.76
CA THR A 347 -12.37 4.17 28.18
C THR A 347 -11.04 4.01 28.92
N LEU A 348 -10.24 3.00 28.57
CA LEU A 348 -8.88 2.86 29.11
C LEU A 348 -7.99 4.05 28.71
N LEU A 349 -7.97 4.42 27.41
CA LEU A 349 -7.17 5.54 26.91
C LEU A 349 -7.57 6.86 27.58
N LEU A 350 -8.88 7.09 27.75
CA LEU A 350 -9.41 8.26 28.45
C LEU A 350 -8.96 8.31 29.92
N LYS A 351 -9.00 7.19 30.64
CA LYS A 351 -8.51 7.08 32.03
C LYS A 351 -6.99 7.27 32.13
N GLN A 352 -6.25 6.82 31.11
CA GLN A 352 -4.78 6.88 31.06
C GLN A 352 -4.24 8.12 30.34
N LYS A 353 -5.09 9.11 30.04
CA LYS A 353 -4.74 10.32 29.29
C LYS A 353 -3.46 11.01 29.80
N SER A 354 -3.35 11.21 31.10
CA SER A 354 -2.17 11.84 31.72
C SER A 354 -0.90 11.00 31.57
N PHE A 355 -1.02 9.67 31.64
CA PHE A 355 0.10 8.75 31.40
C PHE A 355 0.50 8.74 29.92
N LEU A 356 -0.47 8.71 29.01
CA LEU A 356 -0.20 8.70 27.56
C LEU A 356 0.50 9.96 27.06
N LEU A 357 0.30 11.10 27.74
CA LEU A 357 0.98 12.37 27.48
C LEU A 357 2.30 12.52 28.26
N SER A 358 2.68 11.56 29.10
CA SER A 358 3.90 11.63 29.90
C SER A 358 5.13 11.16 29.12
N LYS A 359 6.32 11.38 29.69
CA LYS A 359 7.61 10.98 29.08
C LYS A 359 7.85 9.47 29.14
N GLU A 360 7.11 8.77 29.99
CA GLU A 360 7.15 7.32 30.17
C GLU A 360 6.18 6.60 29.22
N SER A 361 5.35 7.36 28.49
CA SER A 361 4.36 6.83 27.55
C SER A 361 4.99 6.05 26.39
N PRO A 362 4.36 4.96 25.92
CA PRO A 362 4.74 4.32 24.66
C PRO A 362 4.64 5.27 23.45
N ILE A 363 3.82 6.34 23.53
CA ILE A 363 3.68 7.35 22.47
C ILE A 363 5.00 8.07 22.18
N GLN A 364 5.89 8.21 23.17
CA GLN A 364 7.19 8.86 22.99
C GLN A 364 8.08 8.17 21.94
N LYS A 365 7.81 6.91 21.63
CA LYS A 365 8.57 6.11 20.67
C LYS A 365 8.21 6.44 19.22
N PHE A 366 7.11 7.13 18.98
CA PHE A 366 6.72 7.60 17.65
C PHE A 366 7.50 8.83 17.19
N HIS A 367 8.31 9.47 18.05
CA HIS A 367 9.16 10.59 17.64
C HIS A 367 10.25 10.19 16.63
N ASN A 368 10.54 11.09 15.69
CA ASN A 368 11.58 10.97 14.68
C ASN A 368 11.56 9.68 13.86
N GLN A 369 10.36 9.16 13.57
CA GLN A 369 10.16 7.98 12.73
C GLN A 369 9.88 8.41 11.28
N PRO A 370 10.42 7.70 10.28
CA PRO A 370 9.99 7.87 8.90
C PRO A 370 8.59 7.26 8.73
N ILE A 371 7.69 8.04 8.14
CA ILE A 371 6.32 7.64 7.83
C ILE A 371 5.97 8.06 6.40
N ARG A 372 4.96 7.42 5.82
CA ARG A 372 4.43 7.79 4.51
C ARG A 372 3.30 8.80 4.67
N HIS A 373 3.42 9.92 3.99
CA HIS A 373 2.33 10.87 3.80
C HIS A 373 1.63 10.62 2.45
N ILE A 374 0.33 10.32 2.47
CA ILE A 374 -0.45 10.13 1.25
C ILE A 374 -1.01 11.48 0.80
N TRP A 375 -0.25 12.18 -0.05
CA TRP A 375 -0.72 13.40 -0.72
C TRP A 375 -1.90 13.13 -1.67
N ARG A 376 -1.83 12.02 -2.39
CA ARG A 376 -2.85 11.59 -3.36
C ARG A 376 -2.97 10.07 -3.29
N PRO A 377 -4.19 9.52 -3.33
CA PRO A 377 -4.38 8.08 -3.26
C PRO A 377 -3.70 7.37 -4.43
N THR A 378 -3.08 6.22 -4.13
CA THR A 378 -2.29 5.44 -5.10
C THR A 378 -3.09 5.07 -6.35
N ASN A 379 -4.39 4.80 -6.21
CA ASN A 379 -5.26 4.46 -7.33
C ASN A 379 -5.31 5.55 -8.43
N ALA A 380 -5.14 6.83 -8.07
CA ALA A 380 -5.11 7.93 -9.02
C ALA A 380 -3.84 7.87 -9.89
N TYR A 381 -2.68 7.65 -9.26
CA TYR A 381 -1.42 7.45 -9.97
C TYR A 381 -1.44 6.18 -10.83
N GLY A 382 -1.91 5.05 -10.28
CA GLY A 382 -2.02 3.79 -11.02
C GLY A 382 -2.98 3.87 -12.22
N ARG A 383 -4.02 4.72 -12.17
CA ARG A 383 -4.87 5.02 -13.33
C ARG A 383 -4.13 5.81 -14.39
N ILE A 384 -3.37 6.85 -14.01
CA ILE A 384 -2.56 7.63 -14.94
C ILE A 384 -1.50 6.72 -15.59
N LEU A 385 -0.74 5.94 -14.83
CA LEU A 385 0.27 5.01 -15.37
C LEU A 385 -0.34 4.01 -16.36
N ARG A 386 -1.51 3.42 -16.06
CA ARG A 386 -2.22 2.53 -16.99
C ARG A 386 -2.67 3.20 -18.28
N LEU A 387 -3.03 4.48 -18.23
CA LEU A 387 -3.37 5.25 -19.43
C LEU A 387 -2.10 5.59 -20.22
N MET A 388 -1.04 6.00 -19.53
CA MET A 388 0.23 6.38 -20.14
C MET A 388 0.96 5.17 -20.76
N SER A 389 0.71 3.95 -20.29
CA SER A 389 1.25 2.71 -20.90
C SER A 389 0.53 2.25 -22.17
N LEU A 390 -0.51 2.97 -22.63
CA LEU A 390 -1.19 2.63 -23.87
C LEU A 390 -0.31 2.97 -25.10
N PRO A 391 -0.30 2.11 -26.15
CA PRO A 391 0.58 2.27 -27.32
C PRO A 391 0.58 3.66 -27.94
N GLN A 392 -0.59 4.30 -28.06
CA GLN A 392 -0.71 5.64 -28.65
C GLN A 392 0.00 6.74 -27.86
N ASN A 393 0.14 6.58 -26.53
CA ASN A 393 0.80 7.56 -25.67
C ASN A 393 2.33 7.36 -25.66
N LEU A 394 2.81 6.19 -26.08
CA LEU A 394 4.24 5.84 -26.05
C LEU A 394 5.01 6.24 -27.32
N LYS A 395 4.32 6.83 -28.31
CA LYS A 395 4.89 7.19 -29.62
C LYS A 395 5.66 8.52 -29.65
N ASN A 396 5.37 9.44 -28.73
CA ASN A 396 5.97 10.78 -28.71
C ASN A 396 6.34 11.16 -27.27
N LYS A 397 7.64 11.41 -27.03
CA LYS A 397 8.20 11.69 -25.70
C LYS A 397 7.75 13.04 -25.14
N GLU A 398 7.72 14.07 -25.98
CA GLU A 398 7.30 15.41 -25.57
C GLU A 398 5.82 15.40 -25.16
N LEU A 399 4.97 14.77 -25.96
CA LEU A 399 3.55 14.64 -25.65
C LEU A 399 3.31 13.73 -24.43
N TYR A 400 4.12 12.69 -24.25
CA TYR A 400 4.05 11.82 -23.06
C TYR A 400 4.31 12.63 -21.78
N LYS A 401 5.39 13.40 -21.77
CA LYS A 401 5.74 14.29 -20.65
C LYS A 401 4.65 15.34 -20.42
N GLN A 402 4.24 16.03 -21.48
CA GLN A 402 3.20 17.06 -21.40
C GLN A 402 1.90 16.52 -20.80
N LYS A 403 1.45 15.31 -21.20
CA LYS A 403 0.23 14.71 -20.63
C LYS A 403 0.34 14.43 -19.13
N ILE A 404 1.47 13.94 -18.66
CA ILE A 404 1.71 13.73 -17.23
C ILE A 404 1.68 15.06 -16.49
N GLU A 405 2.38 16.06 -17.03
CA GLU A 405 2.39 17.43 -16.50
C GLU A 405 0.98 18.03 -16.45
N ASP A 406 0.17 17.81 -17.49
CA ASP A 406 -1.22 18.30 -17.58
C ASP A 406 -2.11 17.63 -16.53
N TYR A 407 -2.01 16.31 -16.32
CA TYR A 407 -2.80 15.61 -15.30
C TYR A 407 -2.58 16.18 -13.90
N PHE A 408 -1.33 16.48 -13.54
CA PHE A 408 -1.02 17.04 -12.22
C PHE A 408 -1.29 18.54 -12.14
N SER A 409 -1.16 19.29 -13.24
CA SER A 409 -1.35 20.75 -13.25
C SER A 409 -2.73 21.18 -12.72
N ILE A 410 -3.75 20.32 -12.87
CA ILE A 410 -5.12 20.55 -12.41
C ILE A 410 -5.16 20.84 -10.91
N ALA A 411 -4.40 20.09 -10.10
CA ALA A 411 -4.34 20.29 -8.65
C ALA A 411 -3.57 21.55 -8.25
N PHE A 412 -2.71 22.07 -9.12
CA PHE A 412 -1.85 23.24 -8.86
C PHE A 412 -2.30 24.51 -9.60
N LYS A 413 -3.52 24.53 -10.16
CA LYS A 413 -4.03 25.66 -10.96
C LYS A 413 -4.06 26.99 -10.19
N ASN A 414 -4.29 26.95 -8.88
CA ASN A 414 -4.36 28.12 -8.01
C ASN A 414 -3.05 28.40 -7.27
N VAL A 415 -2.02 27.55 -7.44
CA VAL A 415 -0.72 27.70 -6.77
C VAL A 415 0.16 28.66 -7.57
N PRO A 416 0.71 29.73 -6.97
CA PRO A 416 1.64 30.64 -7.67
C PRO A 416 2.85 29.92 -8.27
N LEU A 417 3.38 30.41 -9.40
CA LEU A 417 4.48 29.76 -10.14
C LEU A 417 5.80 29.72 -9.36
N ASP A 418 6.01 30.69 -8.49
CA ASP A 418 7.16 30.87 -7.62
C ASP A 418 7.00 30.22 -6.23
N SER A 419 5.84 29.62 -5.95
CA SER A 419 5.58 28.97 -4.66
C SER A 419 6.34 27.65 -4.52
N ASN A 420 6.94 27.42 -3.33
CA ASN A 420 7.55 26.14 -2.96
C ASN A 420 6.57 24.97 -2.97
N LEU A 421 5.26 25.20 -2.87
CA LEU A 421 4.23 24.16 -3.03
C LEU A 421 4.34 23.42 -4.37
N ARG A 422 4.92 24.06 -5.40
CA ARG A 422 5.18 23.41 -6.69
C ARG A 422 6.29 22.36 -6.65
N PHE A 423 7.00 22.22 -5.54
CA PHE A 423 7.91 21.09 -5.34
C PHE A 423 7.15 19.76 -5.28
N ILE A 424 5.92 19.74 -4.75
CA ILE A 424 5.04 18.55 -4.78
C ILE A 424 4.76 18.13 -6.23
N TYR A 425 4.33 19.08 -7.06
CA TYR A 425 4.09 18.87 -8.48
C TYR A 425 5.31 18.31 -9.22
N LYS A 426 6.48 18.91 -8.99
CA LYS A 426 7.74 18.45 -9.58
C LYS A 426 8.09 17.03 -9.12
N HIS A 427 7.88 16.73 -7.84
CA HIS A 427 8.15 15.42 -7.23
C HIS A 427 7.21 14.32 -7.75
N GLU A 428 5.91 14.57 -7.83
CA GLU A 428 4.93 13.66 -8.45
C GLU A 428 5.31 13.38 -9.92
N THR A 429 5.62 14.44 -10.66
CA THR A 429 5.95 14.34 -12.09
C THR A 429 7.23 13.54 -12.32
N ALA A 430 8.29 13.81 -11.55
CA ALA A 430 9.57 13.11 -11.69
C ALA A 430 9.46 11.60 -11.42
N GLN A 431 8.73 11.21 -10.37
CA GLN A 431 8.47 9.79 -10.06
C GLN A 431 7.61 9.11 -11.13
N MET A 432 6.55 9.77 -11.59
CA MET A 432 5.66 9.21 -12.60
C MET A 432 6.33 9.07 -13.98
N MET A 433 7.25 9.97 -14.32
CA MET A 433 8.08 9.84 -15.53
C MET A 433 9.02 8.62 -15.49
N ARG A 434 9.35 8.10 -14.29
CA ARG A 434 10.09 6.85 -14.11
C ARG A 434 9.19 5.61 -14.10
N GLY A 435 7.86 5.81 -14.10
CA GLY A 435 6.87 4.74 -13.97
C GLY A 435 6.61 4.31 -12.52
N ASP A 436 7.06 5.09 -11.54
CA ASP A 436 6.82 4.85 -10.13
C ASP A 436 5.53 5.54 -9.66
N ILE A 437 4.86 4.96 -8.68
CA ILE A 437 3.86 5.67 -7.89
C ILE A 437 4.60 6.67 -6.99
N PRO A 438 4.21 7.96 -6.96
CA PRO A 438 4.83 8.94 -6.08
C PRO A 438 4.73 8.56 -4.59
N TYR A 439 5.86 8.69 -3.90
CA TYR A 439 6.03 8.43 -2.47
C TYR A 439 6.52 9.69 -1.77
N PHE A 440 5.96 10.01 -0.60
CA PHE A 440 6.39 11.12 0.25
C PHE A 440 6.75 10.59 1.63
N GLU A 441 8.04 10.54 1.93
CA GLU A 441 8.53 10.22 3.26
C GLU A 441 8.56 11.47 4.12
N VAL A 442 8.05 11.38 5.35
CA VAL A 442 8.01 12.46 6.33
C VAL A 442 8.61 11.98 7.65
N ASN A 443 9.36 12.86 8.32
CA ASN A 443 9.74 12.64 9.71
C ASN A 443 8.52 12.95 10.60
N SER A 444 8.09 11.99 11.41
CA SER A 444 6.89 12.09 12.26
C SER A 444 6.88 13.26 13.26
N SER A 445 8.03 13.87 13.54
CA SER A 445 8.18 15.05 14.42
C SER A 445 8.41 16.36 13.66
N SER A 446 8.46 16.33 12.33
CA SER A 446 8.60 17.53 11.50
C SER A 446 7.23 18.05 11.06
N ARG A 447 7.15 19.37 10.88
CA ARG A 447 6.03 20.06 10.22
C ARG A 447 6.31 20.37 8.75
N ASP A 448 7.51 20.08 8.28
CA ASP A 448 7.95 20.37 6.93
C ASP A 448 7.76 19.16 6.01
N LEU A 449 7.43 19.42 4.74
CA LEU A 449 7.43 18.41 3.69
C LEU A 449 8.71 18.49 2.87
N HIS A 450 9.52 17.43 2.93
CA HIS A 450 10.73 17.31 2.14
C HIS A 450 10.45 16.63 0.81
N THR A 451 11.04 17.16 -0.26
CA THR A 451 11.01 16.56 -1.60
C THR A 451 12.42 16.55 -2.19
N GLU A 452 12.63 15.83 -3.29
CA GLU A 452 13.90 15.89 -4.03
C GLU A 452 14.21 17.29 -4.62
N PHE A 453 13.22 18.18 -4.69
CA PHE A 453 13.33 19.52 -5.28
C PHE A 453 13.49 20.64 -4.25
N GLY A 454 13.35 20.35 -2.95
CA GLY A 454 13.39 21.33 -1.89
C GLY A 454 12.44 20.99 -0.74
N VAL A 455 12.43 21.89 0.25
CA VAL A 455 11.61 21.78 1.46
C VAL A 455 10.44 22.76 1.38
N ILE A 456 9.27 22.31 1.81
CA ILE A 456 8.09 23.14 2.01
C ILE A 456 7.90 23.28 3.52
N GLU A 457 8.31 24.43 4.03
CA GLU A 457 8.23 24.77 5.46
C GLU A 457 6.77 24.91 5.90
N ASP A 458 6.46 24.45 7.13
CA ASP A 458 5.13 24.54 7.76
C ASP A 458 3.98 24.02 6.87
N TYR A 459 4.28 23.00 6.05
CA TYR A 459 3.28 22.32 5.22
C TYR A 459 2.21 21.64 6.08
N PHE A 460 2.63 21.09 7.22
CA PHE A 460 1.76 20.52 8.23
C PHE A 460 1.55 21.52 9.37
N GLU A 461 0.30 21.73 9.80
CA GLU A 461 0.00 22.51 11.00
C GLU A 461 0.44 21.77 12.26
N LEU A 462 0.26 20.45 12.28
CA LEU A 462 0.76 19.56 13.31
C LEU A 462 1.59 18.45 12.67
N SER A 463 2.77 18.19 13.22
CA SER A 463 3.49 16.95 12.96
C SER A 463 2.65 15.74 13.36
N ALA A 464 3.02 14.55 12.89
CA ALA A 464 2.26 13.34 13.21
C ALA A 464 2.20 13.07 14.73
N VAL A 465 3.28 13.35 15.47
CA VAL A 465 3.28 13.18 16.93
C VAL A 465 2.40 14.23 17.62
N GLU A 466 2.49 15.50 17.22
CA GLU A 466 1.61 16.54 17.77
C GLU A 466 0.12 16.24 17.49
N ASN A 467 -0.19 15.62 16.35
CA ASN A 467 -1.55 15.22 16.01
C ASN A 467 -2.07 14.07 16.90
N ILE A 468 -1.20 13.14 17.33
CA ILE A 468 -1.54 12.12 18.35
C ILE A 468 -1.83 12.79 19.69
N GLU A 469 -0.99 13.74 20.12
CA GLU A 469 -1.20 14.49 21.36
C GLU A 469 -2.51 15.29 21.33
N ARG A 470 -2.84 15.91 20.19
CA ARG A 470 -4.15 16.55 19.96
C ARG A 470 -5.29 15.55 20.14
N LYS A 471 -5.20 14.36 19.54
CA LYS A 471 -6.21 13.29 19.67
C LYS A 471 -6.40 12.83 21.11
N ILE A 472 -5.31 12.56 21.83
CA ILE A 472 -5.35 12.17 23.24
C ILE A 472 -6.00 13.27 24.08
N ASN A 473 -5.68 14.54 23.80
CA ASN A 473 -6.29 15.69 24.46
C ASN A 473 -7.78 15.85 24.16
N LYS A 474 -8.25 15.41 22.99
CA LYS A 474 -9.67 15.44 22.60
C LYS A 474 -10.52 14.37 23.29
N LEU A 475 -9.94 13.26 23.75
CA LEU A 475 -10.71 12.15 24.31
C LEU A 475 -11.71 12.62 25.39
N SER A 476 -12.98 12.26 25.20
CA SER A 476 -14.09 12.54 26.10
C SER A 476 -15.24 11.55 25.90
N LEU A 477 -16.23 11.53 26.79
CA LEU A 477 -17.40 10.67 26.61
C LEU A 477 -18.26 11.10 25.42
N GLU A 478 -18.32 12.41 25.14
CA GLU A 478 -19.01 12.95 23.97
C GLU A 478 -18.34 12.50 22.66
N ASP A 479 -17.00 12.51 22.61
CA ASP A 479 -16.27 12.03 21.44
C ASP A 479 -16.39 10.50 21.28
N LEU A 480 -16.38 9.72 22.36
CA LEU A 480 -16.67 8.28 22.33
C LEU A 480 -18.04 7.98 21.71
N GLU A 481 -19.10 8.64 22.19
CA GLU A 481 -20.45 8.43 21.65
C GLU A 481 -20.55 8.88 20.19
N PHE A 482 -19.85 9.95 19.82
CA PHE A 482 -19.75 10.35 18.42
C PHE A 482 -19.08 9.27 17.56
N GLN A 483 -17.94 8.71 17.97
CA GLN A 483 -17.27 7.65 17.19
C GLN A 483 -18.13 6.38 17.10
N LYS A 484 -18.84 5.99 18.17
CA LYS A 484 -19.79 4.86 18.15
C LYS A 484 -20.91 5.07 17.14
N ASN A 485 -21.49 6.28 17.09
CA ASN A 485 -22.51 6.61 16.10
C ASN A 485 -21.97 6.53 14.67
N ILE A 486 -20.74 6.98 14.43
CA ILE A 486 -20.09 6.88 13.12
C ILE A 486 -19.87 5.41 12.72
N ILE A 487 -19.45 4.54 13.65
CA ILE A 487 -19.31 3.09 13.41
C ILE A 487 -20.66 2.49 13.03
N LEU A 488 -21.72 2.80 13.79
CA LEU A 488 -23.08 2.31 13.54
C LEU A 488 -23.61 2.78 12.18
N GLU A 489 -23.46 4.06 11.86
CA GLU A 489 -23.90 4.64 10.57
C GLU A 489 -23.15 4.04 9.38
N SER A 490 -21.87 3.70 9.55
CA SER A 490 -21.07 3.11 8.49
C SER A 490 -21.50 1.66 8.18
N LEU A 491 -21.84 0.89 9.21
CA LEU A 491 -22.14 -0.54 9.10
C LEU A 491 -23.64 -0.86 8.93
N SER A 492 -24.51 0.15 8.95
CA SER A 492 -25.97 0.00 8.80
C SER A 492 -26.43 -0.05 7.35
#